data_AF-A0A964U7X1-F1
#
_entry.id   AF-A0A964U7X1-F1
#
_cell.length_a   1.000
_cell.length_b   1.000
_cell.length_c   1.000
_cell.angle_alpha   90.00
_cell.angle_beta   90.00
_cell.angle_gamma   90.00
#
_symmetry.space_group_name_H-M   'P 1'
#
loop_
_entity.id
_entity.type
_entity.pdbx_description
1 polymer ?
#
loop_
_entity_poly.entity_id
_entity_poly.type
_entity_poly.pdbx_seq_one_letter_code
_entity_poly.pdbx_strand_id
1 'polypeptide(L)' 'MNDRTRAWRGFSTAELEGKLEELERLVDSGMLTERSLSQQLDEIGIIQSELARRRNDAGDDKKAY' A
#
# COMPACT_ATOMS: atom_id res chain seq x y z
N MET A 1 -10.29 -11.10 -8.13
CA MET A 1 -9.66 -10.54 -6.91
C MET A 1 -8.17 -10.87 -7.04
N ASN A 2 -7.32 -9.89 -7.37
CA ASN A 2 -5.93 -10.16 -7.77
C ASN A 2 -5.12 -10.66 -6.57
N ASP A 3 -4.31 -11.71 -6.75
CA ASP A 3 -3.49 -12.33 -5.69
C ASP A 3 -2.58 -11.32 -4.97
N ARG A 4 -2.13 -10.25 -5.65
CA ARG A 4 -1.36 -9.15 -5.03
C ARG A 4 -2.12 -8.43 -3.92
N THR A 5 -3.42 -8.19 -4.08
CA THR A 5 -4.24 -7.55 -3.04
C THR A 5 -4.40 -8.46 -1.82
N ARG A 6 -4.31 -9.78 -2.00
CA ARG A 6 -4.35 -10.76 -0.91
C ARG A 6 -3.04 -10.81 -0.13
N ALA A 7 -1.90 -10.64 -0.81
CA ALA A 7 -0.59 -10.60 -0.17
C ALA A 7 -0.51 -9.48 0.88
N TRP A 8 -1.02 -8.29 0.55
CA TRP A 8 -0.96 -7.12 1.44
C TRP A 8 -1.90 -7.18 2.66
N ARG A 9 -2.95 -8.00 2.61
CA ARG A 9 -3.89 -8.17 3.74
C ARG A 9 -3.28 -8.82 4.96
N GLY A 10 -2.21 -9.60 4.80
CA GLY A 10 -1.52 -10.26 5.91
C GLY A 10 -0.60 -9.35 6.71
N PHE A 11 -0.26 -8.17 6.18
CA PHE A 11 0.62 -7.22 6.83
C PHE A 11 -0.16 -6.32 7.79
N SER A 12 0.46 -5.92 8.89
CA SER A 12 -0.03 -4.86 9.78
C SER A 12 0.03 -3.48 9.11
N THR A 13 -0.65 -2.49 9.69
CA THR A 13 -0.63 -1.11 9.17
C THR A 13 0.79 -0.53 9.13
N ALA A 14 1.58 -0.76 10.18
CA ALA A 14 2.97 -0.30 10.24
C ALA A 14 3.86 -0.98 9.18
N GLU A 15 3.64 -2.27 8.90
CA GLU A 15 4.37 -2.96 7.83
C GLU A 15 3.98 -2.45 6.44
N LEU A 16 2.70 -2.11 6.22
CA LEU A 16 2.25 -1.51 4.98
C LEU A 16 2.83 -0.10 4.78
N GLU A 17 2.89 0.72 5.82
CA GLU A 17 3.52 2.04 5.79
C GLU A 17 5.02 1.96 5.53
N GLY A 18 5.74 1.05 6.19
CA GLY A 18 7.17 0.86 5.96
C GLY A 18 7.47 0.37 4.53
N LYS A 19 6.63 -0.49 3.98
CA LYS A 19 6.77 -0.93 2.58
C LYS A 19 6.44 0.18 1.59
N LEU A 20 5.42 0.99 1.87
CA LEU A 20 5.11 2.15 1.03
C LEU A 20 6.33 3.08 0.93
N GLU A 21 6.97 3.39 2.06
CA GLU A 21 8.15 4.24 2.09
C GLU A 21 9.35 3.63 1.31
N GLU A 22 9.53 2.31 1.39
CA GLU A 22 10.57 1.61 0.63
C GLU A 22 10.33 1.70 -0.89
N LEU A 23 9.09 1.46 -1.34
CA LEU A 23 8.71 1.55 -2.75
C LEU A 23 8.83 3.00 -3.26
N GLU A 24 8.41 3.99 -2.48
CA GLU A 24 8.54 5.41 -2.81
C GLU A 24 10.02 5.81 -2.95
N ARG A 25 10.89 5.37 -2.02
CA ARG A 25 12.34 5.58 -2.14
C ARG A 25 12.94 4.95 -3.40
N LEU A 26 12.48 3.76 -3.78
CA LEU A 26 12.94 3.09 -4.99
C LEU A 26 12.51 3.84 -6.25
N VAL A 27 11.28 4.36 -6.28
CA VAL A 27 10.79 5.21 -7.36
C VAL A 27 11.59 6.51 -7.44
N ASP A 28 11.80 7.18 -6.31
CA ASP A 28 12.55 8.44 -6.22
C ASP A 28 14.03 8.28 -6.60
N SER A 29 14.59 7.08 -6.42
CA SER A 29 15.97 6.80 -6.81
C SER A 29 16.23 6.95 -8.32
N GLY A 30 15.18 6.88 -9.15
CA GLY A 30 15.29 6.94 -10.61
C GLY A 30 16.07 5.78 -11.24
N MET A 31 16.43 4.75 -10.46
CA MET A 31 17.22 3.60 -10.91
C MET A 31 16.36 2.47 -11.52
N LEU A 32 15.04 2.62 -11.52
CA LEU A 32 14.11 1.61 -12.01
C LEU A 32 13.96 1.68 -13.54
N THR A 33 13.90 0.51 -14.17
CA THR A 33 13.44 0.42 -15.57
C THR A 33 11.97 0.82 -15.67
N GLU A 34 11.48 1.24 -16.83
CA GLU A 34 10.07 1.60 -17.04
C GLU A 34 9.10 0.48 -16.61
N ARG A 35 9.43 -0.78 -16.91
CA ARG A 35 8.64 -1.95 -16.48
C ARG A 35 8.63 -2.09 -14.95
N SER A 36 9.78 -1.93 -14.32
CA SER A 36 9.89 -2.01 -12.85
C SER A 36 9.18 -0.84 -12.19
N LEU A 37 9.28 0.36 -12.74
CA LEU A 37 8.60 1.56 -12.26
C LEU A 37 7.08 1.40 -12.30
N SER A 38 6.52 0.93 -13.43
CA SER A 38 5.09 0.67 -13.54
C SER A 38 4.62 -0.35 -12.50
N GLN A 39 5.38 -1.42 -12.27
CA GLN A 39 5.03 -2.42 -11.26
C GLN A 39 5.07 -1.83 -9.83
N GLN A 40 6.07 -0.99 -9.53
CA GLN A 40 6.23 -0.36 -8.23
C GLN A 40 5.10 0.63 -7.94
N LEU A 41 4.69 1.42 -8.94
CA LEU A 41 3.55 2.33 -8.84
C LEU A 41 2.22 1.56 -8.63
N ASP A 42 2.02 0.43 -9.30
CA ASP A 42 0.87 -0.45 -9.07
C ASP A 42 0.85 -0.98 -7.63
N GLU A 43 2.02 -1.40 -7.10
CA GLU A 43 2.14 -1.89 -5.72
C GLU A 43 1.86 -0.78 -4.70
N ILE A 44 2.40 0.42 -4.90
CA ILE A 44 2.10 1.63 -4.10
C ILE A 44 0.60 1.88 -4.06
N GLY A 45 -0.08 1.88 -5.22
CA GLY A 45 -1.52 2.14 -5.31
C GLY A 45 -2.37 1.10 -4.54
N ILE A 46 -1.96 -0.17 -4.58
CA ILE A 46 -2.64 -1.24 -3.83
C ILE A 46 -2.46 -1.04 -2.32
N ILE A 47 -1.24 -0.74 -1.87
CA ILE A 47 -0.94 -0.51 -0.45
C ILE A 47 -1.70 0.71 0.09
N GLN A 48 -1.69 1.83 -0.65
CA GLN A 48 -2.42 3.04 -0.27
C GLN A 48 -3.92 2.77 -0.16
N SER A 49 -4.49 1.96 -1.07
CA SER A 49 -5.91 1.57 -1.03
C SER A 49 -6.24 0.74 0.22
N GLU A 50 -5.38 -0.20 0.59
CA GLU A 50 -5.54 -1.03 1.79
C GLU A 50 -5.40 -0.20 3.08
N LEU A 51 -4.43 0.73 3.14
CA LEU A 51 -4.28 1.67 4.25
C LEU A 51 -5.51 2.58 4.39
N ALA A 52 -6.02 3.12 3.28
CA ALA A 52 -7.22 3.95 3.26
C ALA A 52 -8.46 3.16 3.75
N ARG A 53 -8.58 1.90 3.31
CA ARG A 53 -9.64 1.00 3.78
C ARG A 53 -9.57 0.77 5.28
N ARG A 54 -8.40 0.44 5.83
CA ARG A 54 -8.21 0.23 7.28
C ARG A 54 -8.50 1.48 8.10
N ARG A 55 -8.14 2.66 7.57
CA ARG A 55 -8.46 3.94 8.21
C ARG A 55 -9.97 4.20 8.25
N ASN A 56 -10.69 3.85 7.19
CA ASN A 56 -12.14 3.97 7.15
C ASN A 56 -12.80 2.95 8.09
N ASP A 57 -12.36 1.69 8.09
CA ASP A 57 -12.87 0.65 8.98
C ASP A 57 -12.62 1.03 10.47
N ALA A 58 -11.45 1.59 10.79
CA ALA A 58 -11.14 2.09 12.15
C ALA A 58 -11.89 3.40 12.50
N GLY A 59 -12.39 4.12 11.50
CA GLY A 59 -13.16 5.36 11.66
C GLY A 59 -14.65 5.13 11.89
N ASP A 60 -15.21 4.03 11.37
CA ASP A 60 -16.61 3.66 11.55
C ASP A 60 -16.94 3.28 13.01
N ASP A 61 -15.98 2.73 13.76
CA ASP A 61 -16.15 2.42 15.19
C ASP A 61 -16.42 3.65 16.07
N LYS A 62 -16.07 4.88 15.63
CA LYS A 62 -16.27 6.11 16.41
C LYS A 62 -17.61 6.83 16.17
N LYS A 63 -18.46 6.35 15.25
CA LYS A 63 -19.75 6.99 14.95
C LYS A 63 -20.96 6.33 15.61
N ALA A 64 -20.76 5.32 16.45
CA ALA A 64 -21.84 4.54 17.06
C ALA A 64 -22.23 4.96 18.50
N TYR A 65 -21.86 6.16 18.97
CA TYR A 65 -22.24 6.68 20.30
C TYR A 65 -23.07 7.95 20.22
#